data_AF-A0A3C1DMR4-F1
#
_entry.id   AF-A0A3C1DMR4-F1
#
_cell.length_a   1.000
_cell.length_b   1.000
_cell.length_c   1.000
_cell.angle_alpha   90.00
_cell.angle_beta   90.00
_cell.angle_gamma   90.00
#
_symmetry.space_group_name_H-M   'P 1'
#
loop_
_entity.id
_entity.type
_entity.pdbx_description
1 polymer ?
#
loop_
_entity_poly.entity_id
_entity_poly.type
_entity_poly.pdbx_seq_one_letter_code
_entity_poly.pdbx_strand_id
1 'polypeptide(L)'
;SLVKAYVGDGIATDFYRDVAAYLDPETRDLINEVCADLGHSKFVVDAVQYCVAEDPKVAGRLALWGRRLMGEAVAQSQRVAAQREALIDLVLGGSGPDLAAVTRMFADLTENHTARMKSLGLEA
;
A
#
# COMPACT_ATOMS: atom_id res chain seq x y z
N SER A 1 16.00 -3.81 -1.34
CA SER A 1 15.77 -5.10 -0.67
C SER A 1 14.44 -5.66 -1.15
N LEU A 2 14.28 -6.98 -1.19
CA LEU A 2 13.09 -7.64 -1.77
C LEU A 2 11.79 -7.29 -1.04
N VAL A 3 11.81 -7.30 0.30
CA VAL A 3 10.66 -6.93 1.12
C VAL A 3 10.24 -5.48 0.88
N LYS A 4 11.19 -4.57 0.65
CA LYS A 4 10.87 -3.17 0.36
C LYS A 4 10.14 -2.99 -0.96
N ALA A 5 10.59 -3.69 -2.01
CA ALA A 5 9.89 -3.67 -3.29
C ALA A 5 8.48 -4.26 -3.12
N TYR A 6 8.35 -5.45 -2.53
CA TYR A 6 7.05 -6.11 -2.40
C TYR A 6 6.02 -5.36 -1.56
N VAL A 7 6.43 -4.83 -0.40
CA VAL A 7 5.54 -4.09 0.48
C VAL A 7 5.30 -2.67 -0.05
N GLY A 8 6.33 -1.99 -0.54
CA GLY A 8 6.23 -0.63 -1.07
C GLY A 8 5.43 -0.55 -2.36
N ASP A 9 5.74 -1.39 -3.35
CA ASP A 9 4.99 -1.46 -4.61
C ASP A 9 3.55 -1.89 -4.35
N GLY A 10 3.36 -2.76 -3.35
CA GLY A 10 2.06 -3.14 -2.84
C GLY A 10 1.20 -1.98 -2.38
N ILE A 11 1.69 -1.23 -1.39
CA ILE A 11 1.00 -0.06 -0.83
C ILE A 11 0.72 0.98 -1.93
N ALA A 12 1.68 1.21 -2.83
CA ALA A 12 1.50 2.14 -3.95
C ALA A 12 0.41 1.67 -4.93
N THR A 13 0.42 0.38 -5.27
CA THR A 13 -0.59 -0.24 -6.15
C THR A 13 -1.99 -0.13 -5.56
N ASP A 14 -2.13 -0.47 -4.28
CA ASP A 14 -3.41 -0.41 -3.57
C ASP A 14 -3.92 1.04 -3.55
N PHE A 15 -3.06 2.02 -3.27
CA PHE A 15 -3.40 3.44 -3.31
C PHE A 15 -3.84 3.92 -4.70
N TYR A 16 -3.11 3.53 -5.76
CA TYR A 16 -3.47 3.92 -7.12
C TYR A 16 -4.83 3.36 -7.53
N ARG A 17 -5.15 2.11 -7.16
CA ARG A 17 -6.47 1.51 -7.42
C ARG A 17 -7.59 2.22 -6.65
N ASP A 18 -7.36 2.59 -5.40
CA ASP A 18 -8.35 3.31 -4.60
C ASP A 18 -8.63 4.70 -5.18
N VAL A 19 -7.59 5.44 -5.60
CA VAL A 19 -7.75 6.74 -6.26
C VAL A 19 -8.44 6.60 -7.62
N ALA A 20 -8.12 5.56 -8.38
CA ALA A 20 -8.70 5.32 -9.69
C ALA A 20 -10.22 5.13 -9.66
N ALA A 21 -10.80 4.72 -8.53
CA ALA A 21 -12.25 4.62 -8.36
C ALA A 21 -12.98 5.96 -8.52
N TYR A 22 -12.28 7.09 -8.33
CA TYR A 22 -12.83 8.45 -8.43
C TYR A 22 -12.51 9.15 -9.75
N LEU A 23 -11.75 8.50 -10.63
CA LEU A 23 -11.36 9.04 -11.93
C LEU A 23 -12.34 8.61 -13.04
N ASP A 24 -12.23 9.26 -14.19
CA ASP A 24 -12.98 8.86 -15.37
C ASP A 24 -12.61 7.43 -15.82
N PRO A 25 -13.51 6.72 -16.53
CA PRO A 25 -13.30 5.32 -16.88
C PRO A 25 -12.00 5.04 -17.64
N GLU A 26 -11.57 5.94 -18.53
CA GLU A 26 -10.37 5.75 -19.34
C GLU A 26 -9.11 5.79 -18.47
N THR A 27 -8.99 6.81 -17.61
CA THR A 27 -7.86 6.92 -16.68
C THR A 27 -7.84 5.76 -15.68
N ARG A 28 -9.01 5.35 -15.18
CA ARG A 28 -9.13 4.22 -14.25
C ARG A 28 -8.67 2.90 -14.87
N ASP A 29 -9.07 2.63 -16.10
CA ASP A 29 -8.74 1.38 -16.78
C ASP A 29 -7.23 1.31 -17.06
N LEU A 30 -6.61 2.43 -17.45
CA LEU A 30 -5.15 2.54 -17.60
C LEU A 30 -4.41 2.27 -16.29
N ILE A 31 -4.85 2.85 -15.17
CA ILE A 31 -4.23 2.60 -13.86
C ILE A 31 -4.33 1.11 -13.50
N ASN A 32 -5.49 0.49 -13.72
CA ASN A 32 -5.70 -0.92 -13.44
C ASN A 32 -4.81 -1.84 -14.28
N GLU A 33 -4.61 -1.52 -15.56
CA GLU A 33 -3.72 -2.25 -16.47
C GLU A 33 -2.26 -2.18 -15.98
N VAL A 34 -1.74 -0.98 -15.73
CA VAL A 34 -0.36 -0.78 -15.25
C VAL A 34 -0.15 -1.46 -13.90
N CYS A 35 -1.15 -1.39 -13.00
CA CYS A 35 -1.11 -2.01 -11.69
C CYS A 35 -1.26 -3.53 -11.72
N ALA A 36 -1.70 -4.14 -12.82
CA ALA A 36 -1.77 -5.59 -12.97
C ALA A 36 -0.38 -6.21 -13.21
N ASP A 37 0.51 -5.47 -13.89
CA ASP A 37 1.85 -5.93 -14.27
C ASP A 37 2.84 -5.93 -13.08
N LEU A 38 2.57 -5.11 -12.06
CA LEU A 38 3.36 -5.05 -10.81
C LEU A 38 3.23 -6.32 -9.92
N GLY A 39 2.41 -7.29 -10.33
CA GLY A 39 2.03 -8.49 -9.56
C GLY A 39 3.05 -9.63 -9.50
N HIS A 40 4.22 -9.54 -10.15
CA HIS A 40 5.24 -10.60 -10.19
C HIS A 40 6.02 -10.77 -8.86
N SER A 41 5.29 -11.00 -7.77
CA SER A 41 5.79 -10.92 -6.40
C SER A 41 5.88 -12.27 -5.68
N LYS A 42 5.38 -13.34 -6.28
CA LYS A 42 5.42 -14.69 -5.69
C LYS A 42 6.83 -15.11 -5.29
N PHE A 43 7.84 -14.78 -6.10
CA PHE A 43 9.23 -15.11 -5.78
C PHE A 43 9.73 -14.41 -4.51
N VAL A 44 9.22 -13.20 -4.20
CA VAL A 44 9.58 -12.49 -2.96
C VAL A 44 9.00 -13.20 -1.75
N VAL A 45 7.74 -13.64 -1.84
CA VAL A 45 7.10 -14.39 -0.76
C VAL A 45 7.88 -15.67 -0.45
N ASP A 46 8.16 -16.47 -1.48
CA ASP A 46 8.89 -17.74 -1.35
C ASP A 46 10.31 -17.49 -0.76
N ALA A 47 11.01 -16.45 -1.21
CA ALA A 47 12.34 -16.10 -0.71
C ALA A 47 12.34 -15.60 0.75
N VAL A 48 11.35 -14.79 1.13
CA VAL A 48 11.25 -14.26 2.51
C VAL A 48 10.91 -15.37 3.49
N GLN A 49 9.96 -16.25 3.13
CA GLN A 49 9.62 -17.40 3.96
C GLN A 49 10.81 -18.34 4.15
N TYR A 50 11.59 -18.60 3.09
CA TYR A 50 12.83 -19.37 3.19
C TYR A 50 13.83 -18.73 4.17
N CYS A 51 14.10 -17.42 4.02
CA CYS A 51 15.03 -16.71 4.91
C CYS A 51 14.56 -16.71 6.37
N VAL A 52 13.26 -16.60 6.62
CA VAL A 52 12.68 -16.66 7.98
C VAL A 52 12.80 -18.06 8.57
N ALA A 53 12.65 -19.11 7.75
CA ALA A 53 12.83 -20.49 8.20
C ALA A 53 14.29 -20.79 8.58
N GLU A 54 15.26 -20.26 7.82
CA GLU A 54 16.69 -20.40 8.09
C GLU A 54 17.16 -19.57 9.30
N ASP A 55 16.68 -18.33 9.45
CA ASP A 55 16.98 -17.46 10.61
C ASP A 55 15.71 -16.79 11.17
N PRO A 56 15.08 -17.40 12.20
CA PRO A 56 13.89 -16.85 12.83
C PRO A 56 14.06 -15.44 13.41
N LYS A 57 15.31 -15.00 13.71
CA LYS A 57 15.56 -13.64 14.24
C LYS A 57 15.30 -12.56 13.19
N VAL A 58 15.39 -12.90 11.90
CA VAL A 58 15.12 -11.98 10.80
C VAL A 58 13.63 -11.61 10.75
N ALA A 59 12.73 -12.51 11.15
CA ALA A 59 11.28 -12.28 11.14
C ALA A 59 10.89 -11.02 11.93
N GLY A 60 11.35 -10.89 13.17
CA GLY A 60 11.05 -9.73 14.01
C GLY A 60 11.56 -8.41 13.43
N ARG A 61 12.73 -8.43 12.79
CA ARG A 61 13.31 -7.24 12.12
C ARG A 61 12.52 -6.85 10.88
N LEU A 62 12.09 -7.81 10.08
CA LEU A 62 11.27 -7.58 8.89
C LEU A 62 9.85 -7.12 9.26
N ALA A 63 9.24 -7.70 10.29
CA ALA A 63 7.96 -7.27 10.84
C ALA A 63 8.00 -5.80 11.29
N LEU A 64 9.01 -5.43 12.10
CA LEU A 64 9.20 -4.05 12.52
C LEU A 64 9.41 -3.09 11.34
N TRP A 65 10.18 -3.53 10.34
CA TRP A 65 10.42 -2.73 9.14
C TRP A 65 9.14 -2.53 8.32
N GLY A 66 8.31 -3.58 8.16
CA GLY A 66 7.01 -3.50 7.48
C GLY A 66 6.06 -2.53 8.15
N ARG A 67 5.88 -2.64 9.48
CA ARG A 67 5.09 -1.67 10.28
C ARG A 67 5.58 -0.24 10.12
N ARG A 68 6.90 -0.04 10.17
CA ARG A 68 7.49 1.29 10.01
C ARG A 68 7.19 1.87 8.62
N LEU A 69 7.28 1.06 7.57
CA LEU A 69 6.98 1.50 6.22
C LEU A 69 5.54 1.97 6.07
N MET A 70 4.57 1.20 6.58
CA MET A 70 3.15 1.59 6.56
C MET A 70 2.91 2.88 7.37
N GLY A 71 3.49 2.97 8.56
CA GLY A 71 3.40 4.17 9.40
C GLY A 71 3.97 5.42 8.74
N GLU A 72 5.14 5.31 8.09
CA GLU A 72 5.74 6.41 7.33
C GLU A 72 4.86 6.79 6.11
N ALA A 73 4.30 5.82 5.40
CA ALA A 73 3.39 6.07 4.27
C ALA A 73 2.13 6.83 4.69
N VAL A 74 1.48 6.42 5.78
CA VAL A 74 0.30 7.11 6.34
C VAL A 74 0.68 8.53 6.77
N ALA A 75 1.78 8.69 7.53
CA ALA A 75 2.21 10.00 8.00
C ALA A 75 2.54 10.97 6.85
N GLN A 76 3.21 10.49 5.78
CA GLN A 76 3.46 11.32 4.60
C GLN A 76 2.18 11.67 3.86
N SER A 77 1.24 10.72 3.73
CA SER A 77 -0.03 10.95 3.05
C SER A 77 -0.87 12.00 3.80
N GLN A 78 -0.97 11.90 5.13
CA GLN A 78 -1.62 12.90 5.97
C GLN A 78 -0.95 14.28 5.87
N ARG A 79 0.38 14.32 5.82
CA ARG A 79 1.13 15.58 5.63
C ARG A 79 0.82 16.23 4.28
N VAL A 80 0.76 15.45 3.20
CA VAL A 80 0.41 15.95 1.86
C VAL A 80 -1.04 16.45 1.85
N ALA A 81 -1.96 15.67 2.42
CA ALA A 81 -3.37 16.03 2.56
C ALA A 81 -3.54 17.39 3.27
N ALA A 82 -2.84 17.59 4.41
CA ALA A 82 -2.88 18.85 5.15
C ALA A 82 -2.25 20.06 4.40
N GLN A 83 -1.35 19.81 3.45
CA GLN A 83 -0.65 20.87 2.70
C GLN A 83 -1.31 21.19 1.36
N ARG A 84 -2.17 20.30 0.85
CA ARG A 84 -2.73 20.38 -0.50
C ARG A 84 -4.19 19.92 -0.50
N GLU A 85 -5.07 20.72 0.10
CA GLU A 85 -6.53 20.48 0.11
C GLU A 85 -7.09 20.25 -1.30
N ALA A 86 -6.58 20.97 -2.31
CA ALA A 86 -6.98 20.78 -3.72
C ALA A 86 -6.66 19.39 -4.30
N LEU A 87 -5.67 18.66 -3.76
CA LEU A 87 -5.42 17.26 -4.16
C LEU A 87 -6.44 16.32 -3.53
N ILE A 88 -6.94 16.62 -2.33
CA ILE A 88 -8.02 15.85 -1.71
C ILE A 88 -9.30 16.04 -2.51
N ASP A 89 -9.62 17.28 -2.90
CA ASP A 89 -10.78 17.56 -3.76
C ASP A 89 -10.69 16.86 -5.12
N LEU A 90 -9.50 16.76 -5.71
CA LEU A 90 -9.27 16.03 -6.96
C LEU A 90 -9.43 14.51 -6.78
N VAL A 91 -8.90 13.94 -5.68
CA VAL A 91 -9.03 12.51 -5.36
C VAL A 91 -10.46 12.13 -5.01
N LEU A 92 -11.29 13.07 -4.56
CA LEU A 92 -12.67 12.83 -4.11
C LEU A 92 -13.75 13.31 -5.10
N GLY A 93 -13.38 13.56 -6.37
CA GLY A 93 -14.34 13.88 -7.42
C GLY A 93 -14.98 15.27 -7.31
N GLY A 94 -14.29 16.25 -6.73
CA GLY A 94 -14.64 17.68 -6.78
C GLY A 94 -15.86 18.10 -5.95
N SER A 95 -16.40 17.23 -5.10
CA SER A 95 -17.60 17.50 -4.28
C SER A 95 -17.29 18.12 -2.90
N GLY A 96 -16.04 18.52 -2.67
CA GLY A 96 -15.51 18.94 -1.37
C GLY A 96 -14.86 17.78 -0.60
N PRO A 97 -14.22 18.05 0.57
CA PRO A 97 -13.44 17.07 1.28
C PRO A 97 -14.32 15.98 1.93
N ASP A 98 -14.48 14.83 1.27
CA ASP A 98 -14.99 13.59 1.87
C ASP A 98 -13.91 12.92 2.74
N LEU A 99 -13.74 13.44 3.95
CA LEU A 99 -12.83 12.90 4.96
C LEU A 99 -13.15 11.43 5.32
N ALA A 100 -14.41 11.00 5.16
CA ALA A 100 -14.82 9.63 5.43
C ALA A 100 -14.33 8.67 4.33
N ALA A 101 -14.34 9.08 3.06
CA ALA A 101 -13.71 8.33 1.97
C ALA A 101 -12.20 8.18 2.19
N VAL A 102 -11.51 9.26 2.57
CA VAL A 102 -10.06 9.20 2.87
C VAL A 102 -9.78 8.27 4.05
N THR A 103 -10.60 8.31 5.10
CA THR A 103 -10.44 7.41 6.25
C THR A 103 -10.63 5.95 5.87
N ARG A 104 -11.62 5.64 5.01
CA ARG A 104 -11.84 4.28 4.49
C ARG A 104 -10.68 3.79 3.64
N MET A 105 -10.19 4.62 2.71
CA MET A 105 -9.00 4.30 1.91
C MET A 105 -7.80 3.91 2.79
N PHE A 106 -7.50 4.67 3.86
CA PHE A 106 -6.41 4.29 4.77
C PHE A 106 -6.66 2.98 5.53
N ALA A 107 -7.92 2.69 5.89
CA ALA A 107 -8.28 1.42 6.51
C ALA A 107 -8.03 0.25 5.56
N ASP A 108 -8.47 0.37 4.31
CA ASP A 108 -8.31 -0.65 3.27
C ASP A 108 -6.82 -0.90 2.97
N LEU A 109 -6.02 0.16 2.84
CA LEU A 109 -4.56 0.05 2.70
C LEU A 109 -3.91 -0.68 3.89
N THR A 110 -4.39 -0.45 5.10
CA THR A 110 -3.88 -1.09 6.32
C THR A 110 -4.24 -2.59 6.36
N GLU A 111 -5.46 -2.93 5.96
CA GLU A 111 -5.91 -4.33 5.87
C GLU A 111 -5.12 -5.09 4.80
N ASN A 112 -4.95 -4.52 3.61
CA ASN A 112 -4.16 -5.09 2.53
C ASN A 112 -2.69 -5.27 2.93
N HIS A 113 -2.11 -4.28 3.63
CA HIS A 113 -0.76 -4.39 4.20
C HIS A 113 -0.66 -5.55 5.21
N THR A 114 -1.65 -5.69 6.10
CA THR A 114 -1.69 -6.79 7.09
C THR A 114 -1.75 -8.16 6.41
N ALA A 115 -2.60 -8.30 5.39
CA ALA A 115 -2.70 -9.54 4.61
C ALA A 115 -1.37 -9.87 3.88
N ARG A 116 -0.69 -8.85 3.38
CA ARG A 116 0.62 -8.96 2.73
C ARG A 116 1.71 -9.41 3.71
N MET A 117 1.77 -8.82 4.91
CA MET A 117 2.69 -9.24 5.98
C MET A 117 2.45 -10.68 6.39
N LYS A 118 1.18 -11.09 6.55
CA LYS A 118 0.81 -12.47 6.83
C LYS A 118 1.26 -13.44 5.73
N SER A 119 1.15 -13.04 4.47
CA SER A 119 1.62 -13.84 3.32
C SER A 119 3.14 -14.07 3.37
N LEU A 120 3.91 -13.12 3.89
CA LEU A 120 5.35 -13.27 4.12
C LEU A 120 5.71 -14.12 5.35
N GLY A 121 4.72 -14.55 6.14
CA GLY A 121 4.96 -15.21 7.43
C GLY A 121 5.40 -14.25 8.53
N LEU A 122 5.03 -12.97 8.43
CA LEU A 122 5.41 -11.91 9.36
C LEU A 122 4.20 -11.38 10.13
N GLU A 123 4.43 -10.92 11.35
CA GLU A 123 3.43 -10.19 12.12
C GLU A 123 3.32 -8.74 11.62
N ALA A 124 2.08 -8.24 11.55
CA ALA A 124 1.76 -6.87 11.19
C ALA A 124 1.79 -5.91 12.39
#